data_AF-A0A5K1C1Q3-F1
#
_entry.id   AF-A0A5K1C1Q3-F1
#
_cell.length_a   1.000
_cell.length_b   1.000
_cell.length_c   1.000
_cell.angle_alpha   90.00
_cell.angle_beta   90.00
_cell.angle_gamma   90.00
#
_symmetry.space_group_name_H-M   'P 1'
#
loop_
_entity.id
_entity.type
_entity.pdbx_description
1 polymer ?
#
loop_
_entity_poly.entity_id
_entity_poly.type
_entity_poly.pdbx_seq_one_letter_code
_entity_poly.pdbx_strand_id
1 'polypeptide(L)' 'AKELDANTDYYVELVAKGTGKSKEEITKDIRRPKYFLAQEAIDYGLADKIIEEQDVHFERK' A
#
# COMPACT_ATOMS: atom_id res chain seq x y z
N ALA A 1 -11.13 19.65 -13.95
CA ALA A 1 -11.30 18.22 -14.26
C ALA A 1 -9.97 17.54 -14.60
N LYS A 2 -9.13 18.07 -15.52
CA LYS A 2 -7.86 17.43 -15.92
C LYS A 2 -6.83 17.20 -14.80
N GLU A 3 -6.77 18.06 -13.80
CA GLU A 3 -5.81 17.90 -12.69
C GLU A 3 -6.15 16.75 -11.74
N LEU A 4 -7.44 16.40 -11.64
CA LEU A 4 -7.89 15.33 -10.75
C LEU A 4 -7.47 13.96 -11.30
N ASP A 5 -7.61 13.77 -12.62
CA ASP A 5 -7.16 12.56 -13.31
C ASP A 5 -5.64 12.43 -13.29
N ALA A 6 -4.91 13.54 -13.52
CA ALA A 6 -3.45 13.55 -13.46
C ALA A 6 -2.90 13.21 -12.07
N ASN A 7 -3.53 13.73 -11.01
CA ASN A 7 -3.15 13.36 -9.64
C ASN A 7 -3.43 11.89 -9.34
N THR A 8 -4.56 11.36 -9.80
CA THR A 8 -4.92 9.96 -9.60
C THR A 8 -3.88 9.04 -10.25
N ASP A 9 -3.47 9.34 -11.49
CA ASP A 9 -2.44 8.56 -12.19
C ASP A 9 -1.08 8.62 -11.47
N TYR A 10 -0.69 9.78 -10.96
CA TYR A 10 0.55 9.92 -10.19
C TYR A 10 0.54 9.08 -8.90
N TYR A 11 -0.57 9.08 -8.17
CA TYR A 11 -0.74 8.24 -6.98
C TYR A 11 -0.69 6.75 -7.33
N VAL A 12 -1.36 6.34 -8.41
CA VAL A 12 -1.36 4.95 -8.88
C VAL A 12 0.06 4.51 -9.25
N GLU A 13 0.84 5.34 -9.95
CA GLU A 13 2.24 5.01 -10.27
C GLU A 13 3.11 4.86 -9.02
N LEU A 14 2.93 5.73 -8.03
CA LEU A 14 3.68 5.68 -6.79
C LEU A 14 3.39 4.38 -6.03
N VAL A 15 2.11 4.06 -5.88
CA VAL A 15 1.68 2.82 -5.20
C VAL A 15 2.11 1.60 -6.01
N ALA A 16 2.04 1.62 -7.34
CA ALA A 16 2.49 0.52 -8.20
C ALA A 16 3.99 0.24 -8.05
N LYS A 17 4.81 1.28 -7.94
CA LYS A 17 6.26 1.13 -7.70
C LYS A 17 6.57 0.52 -6.33
N GLY A 18 5.80 0.86 -5.29
CA GLY A 18 5.99 0.31 -3.94
C GLY A 18 5.47 -1.12 -3.80
N THR A 19 4.30 -1.41 -4.39
CA THR A 19 3.59 -2.69 -4.25
C THR A 19 4.00 -3.75 -5.27
N GLY A 20 4.65 -3.36 -6.36
CA GLY A 20 4.99 -4.26 -7.47
C GLY A 20 3.77 -4.74 -8.27
N LYS A 21 2.57 -4.23 -8.00
CA LYS A 21 1.33 -4.60 -8.70
C LYS A 21 1.08 -3.73 -9.93
N SER A 22 0.17 -4.22 -10.78
CA SER A 22 -0.22 -3.51 -12.01
C SER A 22 -1.03 -2.26 -11.69
N LYS A 23 -0.77 -1.17 -12.43
CA LYS A 23 -1.48 0.11 -12.30
C LYS A 23 -2.99 -0.06 -12.41
N GLU A 24 -3.48 -0.95 -13.28
CA GLU A 24 -4.92 -1.21 -13.45
C GLU A 24 -5.60 -1.76 -12.20
N GLU A 25 -4.95 -2.67 -11.47
CA GLU A 25 -5.52 -3.23 -10.22
C GLU A 25 -5.59 -2.15 -9.15
N ILE A 26 -4.54 -1.33 -9.04
CA ILE A 26 -4.46 -0.23 -8.07
C ILE A 26 -5.48 0.85 -8.41
N THR A 27 -5.64 1.25 -9.67
CA THR A 27 -6.68 2.22 -10.06
C THR A 27 -8.08 1.71 -9.70
N LYS A 28 -8.32 0.40 -9.83
CA LYS A 28 -9.60 -0.22 -9.49
C LYS A 28 -9.81 -0.28 -7.98
N ASP A 29 -8.77 -0.59 -7.21
CA ASP A 29 -8.80 -0.63 -5.75
C ASP A 29 -8.79 0.78 -5.12
N ILE A 30 -8.23 1.83 -5.74
CA ILE A 30 -8.26 3.21 -5.22
C ILE A 30 -9.61 3.88 -5.46
N ARG A 31 -10.35 3.48 -6.51
CA ARG A 31 -11.71 3.98 -6.78
C ARG A 31 -12.70 3.73 -5.65
N ARG A 32 -12.43 2.74 -4.78
CA ARG A 32 -13.24 2.47 -3.58
C ARG A 32 -12.32 2.33 -2.37
N PRO A 33 -12.59 2.99 -1.24
CA PRO A 33 -11.79 2.77 -0.05
C PRO A 33 -11.85 1.29 0.35
N LYS A 34 -10.70 0.62 0.29
CA LYS A 34 -10.52 -0.76 0.70
C LYS A 34 -9.63 -0.77 1.93
N TYR A 35 -10.12 -1.38 3.00
CA TYR A 35 -9.35 -1.58 4.21
C TYR A 35 -8.60 -2.90 4.08
N PHE A 36 -7.31 -2.87 4.38
CA PHE A 36 -6.45 -4.05 4.37
C PHE A 36 -6.16 -4.44 5.81
N LEU A 37 -6.17 -5.74 6.09
CA LEU A 37 -5.56 -6.28 7.29
C LEU A 37 -4.04 -6.18 7.19
N ALA A 38 -3.35 -6.25 8.33
CA ALA A 38 -1.91 -6.12 8.38
C ALA A 38 -1.19 -7.18 7.51
N GLN A 39 -1.71 -8.40 7.48
CA GLN A 39 -1.20 -9.48 6.62
C GLN A 39 -1.43 -9.17 5.13
N GLU A 40 -2.63 -8.70 4.79
CA GLU A 40 -2.95 -8.32 3.42
C GLU A 40 -2.09 -7.15 2.94
N ALA A 41 -1.71 -6.22 3.82
CA ALA A 41 -0.79 -5.13 3.48
C ALA A 41 0.61 -5.67 3.12
N ILE A 42 1.09 -6.72 3.78
CA ILE A 42 2.33 -7.40 3.38
C ILE A 42 2.17 -8.09 2.04
N ASP A 43 1.12 -8.88 1.85
CA ASP A 43 0.87 -9.60 0.59
C ASP A 43 0.64 -8.64 -0.58
N TYR A 44 0.13 -7.44 -0.30
CA TYR A 44 -0.04 -6.39 -1.29
C TYR A 44 1.28 -5.65 -1.60
N GLY A 45 2.35 -5.87 -0.83
CA GLY A 45 3.61 -5.14 -0.96
C GLY A 45 3.54 -3.71 -0.41
N LEU A 46 2.56 -3.41 0.45
CA LEU A 46 2.45 -2.12 1.13
C LEU A 46 3.29 -2.05 2.42
N ALA A 47 3.65 -3.20 2.99
CA ALA A 47 4.46 -3.31 4.20
C ALA A 47 5.41 -4.50 4.14
N ASP A 48 6.58 -4.40 4.76
CA ASP A 48 7.57 -5.49 4.78
C ASP A 48 7.40 -6.45 5.97
N LYS A 49 6.96 -5.94 7.12
CA LYS A 49 6.85 -6.68 8.39
C LYS A 49 5.71 -6.14 9.25
N ILE A 50 4.99 -7.05 9.91
CA ILE A 50 4.11 -6.72 11.04
C ILE A 50 4.99 -6.79 12.30
N ILE A 51 5.07 -5.69 13.04
CA ILE A 51 5.76 -5.67 14.33
C ILE A 51 4.76 -6.08 15.39
N GLU A 52 5.02 -7.20 16.06
CA GLU A 52 4.26 -7.63 17.23
C GLU A 52 4.93 -7.12 18.52
N GLU A 53 4.17 -7.02 19.61
CA GLU A 53 4.63 -6.45 20.89
C GLU A 53 5.89 -7.15 21.45
N GLN A 54 6.11 -8.42 21.08
CA GLN A 54 7.29 -9.20 21.44
C GLN A 54 8.57 -8.77 20.69
N ASP A 55 8.46 -8.24 19.47
CA ASP A 55 9.61 -7.74 18.70
C ASP A 55 10.18 -6.44 19.31
N VAL A 56 9.30 -5.54 19.76
CA VAL A 56 9.68 -4.24 20.35
C VAL A 56 10.47 -4.42 21.66
N HIS A 57 10.27 -5.53 22.36
CA HIS A 57 10.98 -5.84 23.59
C HIS A 57 12.43 -6.31 23.35
N PHE A 58 12.76 -6.81 22.16
CA PHE A 58 14.10 -7.32 21.84
C PHE A 58 15.08 -6.23 21.37
N GLU A 59 14.60 -5.11 20.82
CA GLU A 59 15.47 -4.01 20.36
C GLU A 59 15.95 -3.08 21.48
N ARG A 60 15.44 -3.23 22.71
CA ARG A 60 15.83 -2.42 23.88
C ARG A 60 16.86 -3.10 24.81
N LYS A 61 17.75 -3.95 24.29
CA LYS A 61 18.83 -4.57 25.06
C LYS A 61 20.22 -4.22 24.54
#